data_AF-A0A4R9JCV8-F1
#
_entry.id   AF-A0A4R9JCV8-F1
#
_cell.length_a   1.000
_cell.length_b   1.000
_cell.length_c   1.000
_cell.angle_alpha   90.00
_cell.angle_beta   90.00
_cell.angle_gamma   90.00
#
_symmetry.space_group_name_H-M   'P 1'
#
loop_
_entity.id
_entity.type
_entity.pdbx_description
1 polymer ?
#
loop_
_entity_poly.entity_id
_entity_poly.type
_entity_poly.pdbx_seq_one_letter_code
_entity_poly.pdbx_strand_id
1 'polypeptide(L)'
;MKVTVAHLYKKLEEVDRDVVELKKLTDRLASDREYSPILKETFLSEMSKLEDQKSEILKLKVSNADSVVKRTSVTEEKTVPTATQVSEPKKPEKPVRKY
;
A
#
# COMPACT_ATOMS: atom_id res chain seq x y z
N MET A 1 -7.38 11.87 -7.46
CA MET A 1 -6.35 11.06 -6.77
C MET A 1 -5.16 10.90 -7.70
N LYS A 2 -3.96 11.35 -7.31
CA LYS A 2 -2.73 11.13 -8.10
C LYS A 2 -2.06 9.86 -7.57
N VAL A 3 -2.07 8.78 -8.33
CA VAL A 3 -1.40 7.53 -7.96
C VAL A 3 0.10 7.70 -8.24
N THR A 4 0.94 7.55 -7.23
CA THR A 4 2.40 7.56 -7.43
C THR A 4 2.93 6.15 -7.56
N VAL A 5 4.11 6.01 -8.17
CA VAL A 5 4.81 4.73 -8.30
C VAL A 5 4.95 3.98 -6.98
N ALA A 6 5.21 4.70 -5.88
CA ALA A 6 5.32 4.09 -4.55
C ALA A 6 4.00 3.45 -4.09
N HIS A 7 2.85 4.05 -4.44
CA HIS A 7 1.53 3.48 -4.14
C HIS A 7 1.31 2.17 -4.92
N LEU A 8 1.79 2.09 -6.16
CA LEU A 8 1.67 0.86 -6.96
C LEU A 8 2.51 -0.27 -6.37
N TYR A 9 3.74 0.00 -5.91
CA TYR A 9 4.57 -1.02 -5.25
C TYR A 9 3.97 -1.47 -3.93
N LYS A 10 3.47 -0.54 -3.12
CA LYS A 10 2.76 -0.90 -1.90
C LYS A 10 1.54 -1.78 -2.19
N LYS A 11 0.79 -1.47 -3.25
CA LYS A 11 -0.36 -2.28 -3.69
C LYS A 11 0.09 -3.68 -4.16
N LEU A 12 1.21 -3.78 -4.85
CA LEU A 12 1.78 -5.05 -5.29
C LEU A 12 2.17 -5.94 -4.10
N GLU A 13 2.81 -5.38 -3.07
CA GLU A 13 3.16 -6.10 -1.85
C GLU A 13 1.93 -6.52 -1.02
N GLU A 14 0.88 -5.70 -1.00
CA GLU A 14 -0.42 -6.10 -0.43
C GLU A 14 -1.00 -7.32 -1.16
N VAL A 15 -1.08 -7.25 -2.50
CA VAL A 15 -1.59 -8.36 -3.33
C VAL A 15 -0.79 -9.65 -3.12
N ASP A 16 0.54 -9.57 -3.09
CA ASP A 16 1.38 -10.74 -2.86
C ASP A 16 1.18 -11.37 -1.47
N ARG A 17 0.92 -10.55 -0.43
CA ARG A 17 0.57 -11.06 0.90
C ARG A 17 -0.79 -11.73 0.91
N ASP A 18 -1.79 -11.10 0.31
CA ASP A 18 -3.17 -11.59 0.28
C ASP A 18 -3.25 -12.95 -0.42
N VAL A 19 -2.54 -13.13 -1.55
CA VAL A 19 -2.45 -14.42 -2.25
C VAL A 19 -1.88 -15.51 -1.35
N VAL A 20 -0.80 -15.22 -0.61
CA VAL A 20 -0.19 -16.19 0.32
C VAL A 20 -1.13 -16.54 1.47
N GLU A 21 -1.87 -15.57 2.00
CA GLU A 21 -2.84 -15.80 3.07
C GLU A 21 -4.05 -16.61 2.61
N LEU A 22 -4.61 -16.29 1.44
CA LEU A 22 -5.67 -17.06 0.79
C LEU A 22 -5.26 -18.51 0.54
N LYS A 23 -4.01 -18.75 0.11
CA LYS A 23 -3.48 -20.10 -0.05
C LYS A 23 -3.47 -20.87 1.26
N LYS A 24 -2.97 -20.25 2.35
CA LYS A 24 -2.96 -20.87 3.68
C LYS A 24 -4.36 -21.18 4.19
N LEU A 25 -5.33 -20.31 3.93
CA LEU A 25 -6.73 -20.55 4.30
C LEU A 25 -7.33 -21.71 3.52
N THR A 26 -7.03 -21.81 2.22
CA THR A 26 -7.45 -22.91 1.36
C THR A 26 -6.86 -24.25 1.80
N ASP A 27 -5.57 -24.29 2.15
CA ASP A 27 -4.88 -25.49 2.61
C ASP A 27 -5.39 -26.00 3.96
N ARG A 28 -5.81 -25.08 4.84
CA ARG A 28 -6.34 -25.40 6.18
C ARG A 28 -7.85 -25.70 6.18
N LEU A 29 -8.50 -25.61 5.03
CA LEU A 29 -9.94 -25.75 4.94
C LEU A 29 -10.37 -27.22 5.12
N ALA A 30 -11.15 -27.48 6.17
CA ALA A 30 -11.70 -28.80 6.45
C ALA A 30 -12.55 -29.30 5.27
N SER A 31 -12.25 -30.50 4.77
CA SER A 31 -12.87 -31.05 3.55
C SER A 31 -14.11 -31.91 3.84
N ASP A 32 -14.49 -32.11 5.11
CA ASP A 32 -15.64 -32.91 5.54
C ASP A 32 -16.96 -32.11 5.57
N ARG A 33 -16.89 -30.79 5.37
CA ARG A 33 -18.05 -29.91 5.40
C ARG A 33 -18.61 -29.69 4.00
N GLU A 34 -19.93 -29.73 3.87
CA GLU A 34 -20.64 -29.58 2.59
C GLU A 34 -20.34 -28.27 1.86
N TYR A 35 -20.04 -27.19 2.60
CA TYR A 35 -19.69 -25.89 2.01
C TYR A 35 -18.21 -25.78 1.58
N SER A 36 -17.37 -26.74 1.95
CA SER A 36 -15.93 -26.71 1.67
C SER A 36 -15.59 -26.64 0.18
N PRO A 37 -16.26 -27.38 -0.73
CA PRO A 37 -15.99 -27.30 -2.16
C PRO A 37 -16.24 -25.90 -2.73
N ILE A 38 -17.38 -25.30 -2.37
CA ILE A 38 -17.76 -23.95 -2.81
C ILE A 38 -16.74 -22.93 -2.27
N LEU A 39 -16.34 -23.05 -1.01
CA LEU A 39 -15.41 -22.11 -0.41
C LEU A 39 -14.00 -22.23 -1.03
N LYS A 40 -13.53 -23.44 -1.34
CA LYS A 40 -12.28 -23.65 -2.11
C LYS A 40 -12.35 -22.99 -3.47
N GLU A 41 -13.45 -23.17 -4.21
CA GLU A 41 -13.64 -22.55 -5.51
C GLU A 41 -13.61 -21.01 -5.41
N THR A 42 -14.28 -20.43 -4.40
CA THR A 42 -14.27 -18.99 -4.19
C THR A 42 -12.88 -18.45 -3.85
N PHE A 43 -12.10 -19.16 -3.02
CA PHE A 43 -10.72 -18.76 -2.73
C PHE A 43 -9.80 -18.86 -3.94
N LEU A 44 -9.94 -19.91 -4.75
CA LEU A 44 -9.19 -20.05 -6.00
C LEU A 44 -9.54 -18.92 -6.99
N SER A 45 -10.83 -18.59 -7.12
CA SER A 45 -11.27 -17.47 -7.94
C SER A 45 -10.69 -16.14 -7.46
N GLU A 46 -10.69 -15.89 -6.15
CA GLU A 46 -10.14 -14.67 -5.57
C GLU A 46 -8.62 -14.59 -5.76
N MET A 47 -7.90 -15.70 -5.59
CA MET A 47 -6.46 -15.77 -5.88
C MET A 47 -6.17 -15.44 -7.35
N SER A 48 -6.97 -15.97 -8.29
CA SER A 48 -6.83 -15.65 -9.72
C SER A 48 -7.06 -14.16 -10.00
N LYS A 49 -8.07 -13.54 -9.37
CA LYS A 49 -8.33 -12.09 -9.52
C LYS A 49 -7.17 -11.25 -8.99
N LEU A 50 -6.55 -11.65 -7.89
CA LEU A 50 -5.38 -10.97 -7.34
C LEU A 50 -4.17 -11.09 -8.29
N GLU A 51 -3.98 -12.24 -8.94
CA GLU A 51 -2.95 -12.42 -9.98
C GLU A 51 -3.21 -11.55 -11.23
N ASP A 52 -4.48 -11.40 -11.62
CA ASP A 52 -4.87 -10.50 -12.70
C ASP A 52 -4.61 -9.04 -12.34
N GLN A 53 -4.98 -8.61 -11.13
CA GLN A 53 -4.68 -7.27 -10.61
C GLN A 53 -3.18 -6.99 -10.57
N LYS A 54 -2.37 -7.95 -10.12
CA LYS A 54 -0.91 -7.88 -10.16
C LYS A 54 -0.40 -7.65 -11.57
N SER A 55 -0.92 -8.43 -12.53
CA SER A 55 -0.55 -8.32 -13.95
C SER A 55 -0.95 -6.98 -14.55
N GLU A 56 -2.12 -6.44 -14.17
CA GLU A 56 -2.59 -5.13 -14.61
C GLU A 56 -1.70 -3.99 -14.08
N ILE A 57 -1.35 -4.02 -12.79
CA ILE A 57 -0.44 -3.04 -12.17
C ILE A 57 0.91 -3.01 -12.90
N LEU A 58 1.44 -4.19 -13.26
CA LEU A 58 2.70 -4.31 -14.00
C LEU A 58 2.58 -3.81 -15.44
N LYS A 59 1.47 -4.09 -16.14
CA LYS A 59 1.21 -3.57 -17.50
C LYS A 59 1.12 -2.05 -17.53
N LEU A 60 0.47 -1.43 -16.54
CA LEU A 60 0.38 0.03 -16.42
C LEU A 60 1.76 0.71 -16.33
N LYS A 61 2.78 0.03 -15.78
CA LYS A 61 4.15 0.56 -15.74
C LYS A 61 4.82 0.56 -17.11
N VAL A 62 4.57 -0.47 -17.93
CA VAL A 62 5.19 -0.61 -19.25
C VAL A 62 4.64 0.46 -20.20
N SER A 63 3.33 0.70 -20.23
CA SER A 63 2.73 1.70 -21.13
C SER A 63 3.08 3.16 -20.80
N ASN A 64 3.48 3.46 -19.56
CA ASN A 64 3.86 4.81 -19.15
C ASN A 64 5.35 5.13 -19.33
N ALA A 65 6.20 4.12 -19.54
CA ALA A 65 7.65 4.30 -19.69
C ALA A 65 8.03 5.02 -20.99
N ASP A 66 7.21 4.92 -22.05
CA ASP A 66 7.50 5.52 -23.36
C ASP A 66 7.22 7.03 -23.45
N SER A 67 6.65 7.64 -22.38
CA SER A 67 6.19 9.04 -22.42
C SER A 67 7.09 10.06 -21.71
N VAL A 68 8.18 9.63 -21.05
CA VAL A 68 8.98 10.48 -20.14
C VAL A 68 10.41 10.76 -20.64
N VAL A 69 10.60 11.00 -21.94
CA VAL A 69 11.93 11.41 -22.48
C VAL A 69 11.97 12.87 -22.97
N LYS A 70 10.90 13.67 -22.80
CA LYS A 70 10.95 15.11 -23.16
C LYS A 70 10.36 16.02 -22.08
N ARG A 71 11.23 16.95 -21.63
CA ARG A 71 11.04 18.09 -20.69
C ARG A 71 11.50 17.74 -19.27
N THR A 72 12.44 18.41 -18.62
CA THR A 72 12.98 19.78 -18.79
C THR A 72 14.20 19.89 -17.86
N SER A 73 15.36 20.25 -18.41
CA SER A 73 16.44 20.90 -17.67
C SER A 73 16.51 22.36 -18.14
N VAL A 74 17.20 23.21 -17.36
CA VAL A 74 17.22 24.70 -17.36
C VAL A 74 15.95 25.31 -16.70
N THR A 75 15.98 26.18 -15.66
CA THR A 75 16.98 27.16 -15.18
C THR A 75 16.62 27.60 -13.73
N GLU A 76 17.64 27.89 -12.89
CA GLU A 76 17.84 28.96 -11.86
C GLU A 76 16.64 29.84 -11.39
N GLU A 77 16.52 30.46 -10.20
CA GLU A 77 17.37 30.75 -9.03
C GLU A 77 16.45 31.33 -7.91
N LYS A 78 16.82 31.12 -6.63
CA LYS A 78 16.86 32.11 -5.52
C LYS A 78 15.60 32.88 -5.05
N THR A 79 15.18 32.63 -3.81
CA THR A 79 14.90 33.67 -2.78
C THR A 79 14.89 33.05 -1.37
N VAL A 80 15.64 33.68 -0.47
CA VAL A 80 15.91 33.43 0.97
C VAL A 80 16.06 34.85 1.59
N PRO A 81 16.02 35.17 2.92
CA PRO A 81 15.50 34.58 4.18
C PRO A 81 14.61 35.57 5.00
N THR A 82 14.16 35.24 6.25
CA THR A 82 13.96 36.10 7.48
C THR A 82 13.12 35.33 8.54
N ALA A 83 13.66 34.78 9.64
CA ALA A 83 13.94 35.31 11.01
C ALA A 83 12.81 35.18 12.07
N THR A 84 13.10 34.38 13.12
CA THR A 84 12.89 34.56 14.60
C THR A 84 11.50 34.89 15.21
N GLN A 85 10.99 34.05 16.14
CA GLN A 85 10.71 34.39 17.56
C GLN A 85 10.17 33.24 18.44
N VAL A 86 10.42 33.38 19.74
CA VAL A 86 10.48 32.44 20.89
C VAL A 86 9.12 32.27 21.60
N SER A 87 8.84 31.11 22.22
CA SER A 87 8.33 31.00 23.62
C SER A 87 8.07 29.55 24.10
N GLU A 88 8.92 29.09 25.02
CA GLU A 88 8.57 28.21 26.16
C GLU A 88 7.93 29.07 27.29
N PRO A 89 7.46 28.58 28.47
CA PRO A 89 7.49 27.21 29.06
C PRO A 89 6.22 26.79 29.87
N LYS A 90 6.26 25.57 30.47
CA LYS A 90 5.82 25.18 31.86
C LYS A 90 4.86 23.98 31.99
N LYS A 91 5.42 22.84 32.47
CA LYS A 91 4.77 21.86 33.37
C LYS A 91 4.67 22.44 34.80
N PRO A 92 3.72 21.96 35.64
CA PRO A 92 4.01 20.94 36.70
C PRO A 92 2.85 19.91 36.86
N GLU A 93 3.03 18.60 37.04
CA GLU A 93 3.52 17.78 38.17
C GLU A 93 2.52 17.54 39.36
N LYS A 94 1.98 16.30 39.43
CA LYS A 94 1.47 15.46 40.58
C LYS A 94 0.06 15.70 41.22
N PRO A 95 -0.55 14.74 41.97
CA PRO A 95 -0.33 13.28 42.12
C PRO A 95 -1.61 12.37 42.03
N VAL A 96 -1.36 11.06 41.98
CA VAL A 96 -2.30 9.91 42.04
C VAL A 96 -3.18 9.89 43.30
N ARG A 97 -4.45 9.50 43.18
CA ARG A 97 -5.25 8.91 44.28
C ARG A 97 -5.96 7.65 43.80
N LYS A 98 -5.72 6.54 44.50
CA LYS A 98 -6.49 5.30 44.42
C LYS A 98 -7.70 5.39 45.35
N TYR A 99 -8.81 4.79 44.93
CA TYR A 99 -9.84 4.23 45.80
C TYR A 99 -10.11 2.81 45.33
#